data_AF-A0A386WPK0-F1
#
_entry.id   AF-A0A386WPK0-F1
#
_cell.length_a   1.000
_cell.length_b   1.000
_cell.length_c   1.000
_cell.angle_alpha   90.00
_cell.angle_beta   90.00
_cell.angle_gamma   90.00
#
_symmetry.space_group_name_H-M   'P 1'
#
loop_
_entity.id
_entity.type
_entity.pdbx_description
1 polymer ?
#
loop_
_entity_poly.entity_id
_entity_poly.type
_entity_poly.pdbx_seq_one_letter_code
_entity_poly.pdbx_strand_id
1 'polypeptide(L)' 'MLVLCFVASIASGGAAILYTNASARQSEQQWCEVLTTLDDIYREIPPRTPQERKLAAAIHQQRAGFGCPPGR' A
#
# COMPACT_ATOMS: atom_id res chain seq x y z
N MET A 1 19.88 13.27 35.14
CA MET A 1 18.41 13.34 35.01
C MET A 1 17.99 13.88 33.64
N LEU A 2 18.45 15.06 33.20
CA LEU A 2 18.16 15.62 31.86
C LEU A 2 18.48 14.68 30.68
N VAL A 3 19.63 14.01 30.72
CA VAL A 3 20.06 13.07 29.66
C VAL A 3 19.10 11.87 29.54
N LEU A 4 18.60 11.34 30.66
CA LEU A 4 17.63 10.24 30.68
C LEU A 4 16.29 10.65 30.04
N CYS A 5 15.81 11.86 30.35
CA CYS A 5 14.58 12.38 29.75
C CYS A 5 14.74 12.58 28.24
N PHE A 6 15.89 13.11 27.80
CA PHE A 6 16.15 13.35 26.38
C PHE A 6 16.20 12.05 25.55
N VAL A 7 16.86 11.01 26.08
CA VAL A 7 16.90 9.68 25.46
C VAL A 7 15.50 9.06 25.40
N ALA A 8 14.69 9.19 26.47
CA ALA A 8 13.33 8.68 26.49
C ALA A 8 12.43 9.36 25.44
N SER A 9 12.56 10.68 25.24
CA SER A 9 11.82 11.42 24.21
C SER A 9 12.21 11.03 22.78
N ILE A 10 13.50 10.77 22.53
CA ILE A 10 13.96 10.31 21.21
C ILE A 10 13.49 8.87 20.96
N ALA A 11 13.55 8.01 21.97
CA ALA A 11 13.11 6.62 21.86
C ALA A 11 11.61 6.51 21.55
N SER A 12 10.76 7.31 22.21
CA SER A 12 9.31 7.32 21.96
C SER A 12 8.96 7.89 20.58
N GLY A 13 9.63 8.96 20.13
CA GLY A 13 9.46 9.50 18.79
C GLY A 13 9.94 8.55 17.69
N GLY A 14 11.09 7.90 17.88
CA GLY A 14 11.63 6.91 16.94
C GLY A 14 10.76 5.66 16.82
N ALA A 15 10.22 5.18 17.94
CA ALA A 15 9.29 4.04 17.95
C ALA A 15 7.98 4.37 17.22
N ALA A 16 7.45 5.59 17.35
CA ALA A 16 6.27 6.03 16.62
C ALA A 16 6.49 6.02 15.11
N ILE A 17 7.62 6.54 14.63
CA ILE A 17 7.95 6.54 13.20
C ILE A 17 8.09 5.12 12.65
N LEU A 18 8.77 4.23 13.38
CA LEU A 18 8.92 2.82 12.99
C LEU A 18 7.58 2.09 12.98
N TYR A 19 6.72 2.34 13.98
CA TYR A 19 5.41 1.74 14.05
C TYR A 19 4.50 2.23 12.93
N THR A 20 4.48 3.54 12.66
CA THR A 20 3.72 4.13 11.54
C THR A 20 4.22 3.60 10.19
N ASN A 21 5.53 3.43 10.01
CA ASN A 21 6.09 2.84 8.80
C ASN A 21 5.71 1.36 8.66
N ALA A 22 5.74 0.60 9.75
CA ALA A 22 5.33 -0.81 9.74
C ALA A 22 3.84 -0.95 9.42
N SER A 23 2.98 -0.13 10.02
CA SER A 23 1.55 -0.11 9.71
C SER A 23 1.27 0.35 8.29
N ALA A 24 2.03 1.32 7.77
CA ALA A 24 1.90 1.76 6.39
C ALA A 24 2.23 0.62 5.42
N ARG A 25 3.35 -0.09 5.61
CA ARG A 25 3.71 -1.26 4.81
C ARG A 25 2.69 -2.39 4.90
N GLN A 26 2.14 -2.64 6.08
CA GLN A 26 1.11 -3.66 6.25
C GLN A 26 -0.18 -3.28 5.52
N SER A 27 -0.61 -2.01 5.59
CA SER A 27 -1.74 -1.52 4.81
C SER A 27 -1.46 -1.57 3.30
N GLU A 28 -0.27 -1.17 2.85
CA GLU A 28 0.13 -1.29 1.44
C GLU A 28 0.03 -2.73 0.93
N GLN A 29 0.47 -3.71 1.72
CA GLN A 29 0.35 -5.13 1.36
C GLN A 29 -1.11 -5.59 1.24
N GLN A 30 -1.98 -5.17 2.16
CA GLN A 30 -3.42 -5.48 2.07
C GLN A 30 -4.07 -4.84 0.84
N TRP A 31 -3.70 -3.59 0.52
CA TRP A 31 -4.16 -2.93 -0.70
C TRP A 31 -3.65 -3.64 -1.96
N CYS A 32 -2.42 -4.15 -1.94
CA CYS A 32 -1.89 -4.94 -3.03
C CYS A 32 -2.71 -6.21 -3.29
N GLU A 33 -3.16 -6.92 -2.26
CA GLU A 33 -4.02 -8.10 -2.44
C GLU A 33 -5.33 -7.75 -3.17
N VAL A 34 -5.98 -6.67 -2.76
CA VAL A 34 -7.24 -6.19 -3.36
C VAL A 34 -7.03 -5.74 -4.81
N LEU A 35 -6.05 -4.87 -5.05
CA LEU A 35 -5.73 -4.37 -6.38
C LEU A 35 -5.29 -5.50 -7.31
N THR A 36 -4.61 -6.51 -6.76
CA THR A 36 -4.14 -7.64 -7.56
C THR A 36 -5.30 -8.49 -8.03
N THR A 37 -6.21 -8.83 -7.12
CA THR A 37 -7.44 -9.55 -7.45
C THR A 37 -8.29 -8.80 -8.49
N LEU A 38 -8.42 -7.48 -8.36
CA LEU A 38 -9.22 -6.66 -9.27
C LEU A 38 -8.66 -6.64 -10.70
N ASP A 39 -7.34 -6.55 -10.84
CA ASP A 39 -6.68 -6.58 -12.16
C ASP A 39 -6.69 -7.99 -12.78
N ASP A 40 -6.63 -9.05 -11.96
CA ASP A 40 -6.82 -10.43 -12.44
C ASP A 40 -8.25 -10.67 -12.95
N ILE A 41 -9.27 -10.11 -12.28
CA ILE A 41 -10.66 -10.12 -12.78
C ILE A 41 -10.74 -9.45 -14.17
N TYR A 42 -10.05 -8.33 -14.37
CA TYR A 42 -10.03 -7.65 -15.68
C TYR A 42 -9.20 -8.39 -16.74
N ARG A 43 -8.28 -9.28 -16.36
CA ARG A 43 -7.63 -10.20 -17.29
C ARG A 43 -8.60 -11.26 -17.80
N GLU A 44 -9.41 -11.82 -16.91
CA GLU A 44 -10.40 -12.84 -17.28
C GLU A 44 -11.61 -12.23 -18.01
N ILE A 45 -12.06 -11.06 -17.54
CA ILE A 45 -13.24 -10.36 -18.02
C ILE A 45 -12.79 -8.99 -18.54
N PRO A 46 -12.41 -8.88 -19.83
CA PRO A 46 -11.88 -7.64 -20.35
C PRO A 46 -12.92 -6.50 -20.28
N PRO A 47 -12.48 -5.27 -19.93
CA PRO A 47 -13.37 -4.13 -19.77
C PRO A 47 -14.04 -3.76 -21.10
N ARG A 48 -15.38 -3.79 -21.12
CA ARG A 48 -16.20 -3.57 -22.31
C ARG A 48 -16.62 -2.11 -22.46
N THR A 49 -16.84 -1.42 -21.36
CA THR A 49 -17.25 -0.01 -21.37
C THR A 49 -16.07 0.96 -21.25
N PRO A 50 -16.20 2.22 -21.73
CA PRO A 50 -15.19 3.25 -21.50
C PRO A 50 -14.87 3.47 -20.00
N GLN A 51 -15.89 3.37 -19.15
CA GLN A 51 -15.76 3.52 -17.70
C GLN A 51 -14.95 2.38 -17.09
N GLU A 52 -15.22 1.13 -17.49
CA GLU A 52 -14.45 -0.04 -17.05
C GLU A 52 -12.99 0.03 -17.49
N ARG A 53 -12.70 0.52 -18.71
CA ARG A 53 -11.31 0.72 -19.16
C ARG A 53 -10.57 1.76 -18.31
N LYS A 54 -11.25 2.85 -17.96
CA LYS A 54 -10.69 3.88 -17.07
C LYS A 54 -10.43 3.32 -15.67
N LEU A 55 -11.34 2.48 -15.16
CA LEU A 55 -11.20 1.82 -13.87
C LEU A 55 -10.02 0.82 -13.89
N ALA A 56 -9.92 -0.04 -14.91
CA ALA A 56 -8.81 -0.97 -15.08
C ALA A 56 -7.46 -0.24 -15.14
N ALA A 57 -7.38 0.88 -15.88
CA ALA A 57 -6.16 1.70 -15.94
C ALA A 57 -5.81 2.31 -14.57
N ALA A 58 -6.80 2.79 -13.81
CA ALA A 58 -6.58 3.35 -12.48
C ALA A 58 -6.07 2.29 -11.49
N ILE A 59 -6.61 1.07 -11.54
CA ILE A 59 -6.17 -0.07 -10.73
C ILE A 59 -4.71 -0.40 -11.05
N HIS A 60 -4.37 -0.49 -12.34
CA HIS A 60 -3.02 -0.77 -12.78
C HIS A 60 -2.02 0.30 -12.31
N GLN A 61 -2.40 1.58 -12.38
CA GLN A 61 -1.60 2.70 -11.90
C GLN A 61 -1.39 2.65 -10.39
N GLN A 62 -2.42 2.34 -9.61
CA GLN A 62 -2.29 2.19 -8.15
C GLN A 62 -1.41 1.00 -7.77
N ARG A 63 -1.55 -0.14 -8.46
CA ARG A 63 -0.71 -1.33 -8.25
C ARG A 63 0.78 -1.00 -8.46
N ALA A 64 1.09 -0.20 -9.49
CA ALA A 64 2.44 0.29 -9.75
C ALA A 64 2.93 1.28 -8.67
N GLY A 65 2.06 2.19 -8.21
CA GLY A 65 2.39 3.17 -7.16
C GLY A 65 2.72 2.53 -5.81
N PHE A 66 2.05 1.44 -5.45
CA PHE A 66 2.33 0.66 -4.25
C PHE A 66 3.45 -0.38 -4.43
N GLY A 67 4.00 -0.55 -5.64
CA GLY A 67 5.04 -1.55 -5.91
C GLY A 67 4.57 -2.99 -5.69
N CYS A 68 3.28 -3.26 -5.93
CA CYS A 68 2.73 -4.60 -5.70
C CYS A 68 3.37 -5.63 -6.64
N PRO A 69 3.53 -6.89 -6.19
CA PRO A 69 4.03 -7.97 -7.03
C PRO A 69 3.08 -8.24 -8.22
N PRO A 70 3.60 -8.79 -9.34
CA PRO A 70 2.75 -9.21 -10.45
C PRO A 70 1.73 -10.26 -9.98
N GLY A 71 0.47 -10.09 -10.38
CA GLY A 71 -0.61 -11.06 -10.16
C GLY A 71 -0.25 -12.42 -10.75
N ARG A 72 -0.70 -13.48 -10.07
CA ARG A 72 -0.26 -14.86 -10.28
C ARG A 72 -0.77 -15.46 -11.57
#